data_AF-A0A1A3KE36-F1
#
_entry.id   AF-A0A1A3KE36-F1
#
_cell.length_a   1.000
_cell.length_b   1.000
_cell.length_c   1.000
_cell.angle_alpha   90.00
_cell.angle_beta   90.00
_cell.angle_gamma   90.00
#
_symmetry.space_group_name_H-M   'P 1'
#
loop_
_entity.id
_entity.type
_entity.pdbx_description
1 polymer ?
#
loop_
_entity_poly.entity_id
_entity_poly.type
_entity_poly.pdbx_seq_one_letter_code
_entity_poly.pdbx_strand_id
1 'polypeptide(L)'
;MPTFRDPDVLIVGAGPVGLVAGCELARRGVSVRVIDKLPQPTSQSRAIAVHTRSLDMFDRIGIVDELVSTGIKATAMQLYAGHRKLFRVPLGGVEGAFPFTLTTAQTETERVLDERLQSLGAAVERGVELVGLTQDHDAAHLTLRHLNGSIERVRTAWVIGADGGHSAVRRLVGTKLEGCFEGERFVLGDVDAEHRLDLDSMHTFFSADGPVVVLPMRDGRMRFLAQVRAATGTPIDATQEALQAILDRRIGGIRLTRSHWLTSFEVRHARVPAYRWGRVFLAGDAAHIHSPAGGQGMNTGMQDAFNLAWKLAAAIHDDAGDTLLDSYQAERLPVADAVIAFTDRLTRAGTMSGLPSRIRNAVVRVVSHVPATRRAMANTAEETNLAYRHSPLAVGRRPRHAKVAAGDHIPPVPDAAVQKQLSAIQATAHVVLTVAAGEEAPAPAAADLGQVQVLVSDGDASVGGYDTVIADPGGVIARRFGLRNGGRVVIRPDGYLGAVTSLDDTTTIADYFTTLRS
;
A
#
# COMPACT_ATOMS: atom_id res chain seq x y z
N MET A 1 19.42 37.30 -3.21
CA MET A 1 19.05 36.10 -2.44
C MET A 1 18.23 35.22 -3.36
N PRO A 2 18.50 33.91 -3.49
CA PRO A 2 17.64 33.07 -4.30
C PRO A 2 16.31 32.93 -3.56
N THR A 3 15.26 33.51 -4.13
CA THR A 3 13.88 33.30 -3.70
C THR A 3 13.51 31.87 -4.09
N PHE A 4 13.73 30.91 -3.19
CA PHE A 4 13.11 29.61 -3.33
C PHE A 4 11.60 29.84 -3.30
N ARG A 5 10.93 29.50 -4.41
CA ARG A 5 9.47 29.56 -4.55
C ARG A 5 8.88 28.65 -3.47
N ASP A 6 7.83 29.11 -2.79
CA ASP A 6 7.07 28.30 -1.83
C ASP A 6 6.73 26.94 -2.46
N PRO A 7 6.98 25.79 -1.78
CA PRO A 7 6.63 24.49 -2.34
C PRO A 7 5.12 24.33 -2.40
N ASP A 8 4.62 23.61 -3.41
CA ASP A 8 3.19 23.30 -3.53
C ASP A 8 2.75 22.37 -2.40
N VAL A 9 3.60 21.39 -2.03
CA VAL A 9 3.32 20.43 -0.96
C VAL A 9 4.51 20.30 0.00
N LEU A 10 4.23 20.41 1.29
CA LEU A 10 5.19 20.07 2.36
C LEU A 10 4.81 18.73 3.02
N ILE A 11 5.73 17.77 2.97
CA ILE A 11 5.59 16.44 3.57
C ILE A 11 6.40 16.40 4.86
N VAL A 12 5.75 16.02 5.96
CA VAL A 12 6.36 15.91 7.29
C VAL A 12 6.56 14.43 7.61
N GLY A 13 7.82 14.01 7.71
CA GLY A 13 8.24 12.63 7.95
C GLY A 13 8.79 11.97 6.68
N ALA A 14 9.99 11.41 6.77
CA ALA A 14 10.70 10.74 5.68
C ALA A 14 10.82 9.21 5.90
N GLY A 15 9.78 8.62 6.51
CA GLY A 15 9.58 7.16 6.46
C GLY A 15 9.01 6.72 5.10
N PRO A 16 8.69 5.42 4.94
CA PRO A 16 8.24 4.88 3.65
C PRO A 16 7.03 5.60 3.07
N VAL A 17 6.09 6.01 3.92
CA VAL A 17 4.87 6.75 3.55
C VAL A 17 5.21 8.12 2.95
N GLY A 18 6.04 8.91 3.63
CA GLY A 18 6.42 10.24 3.18
C GLY A 18 7.29 10.21 1.93
N LEU A 19 8.19 9.24 1.83
CA LEU A 19 9.01 9.05 0.65
C LEU A 19 8.19 8.61 -0.58
N VAL A 20 7.21 7.72 -0.42
CA VAL A 20 6.25 7.39 -1.50
C VAL A 20 5.49 8.63 -1.94
N ALA A 21 4.95 9.43 -1.02
CA ALA A 21 4.26 10.68 -1.35
C ALA A 21 5.18 11.64 -2.12
N GLY A 22 6.42 11.81 -1.66
CA GLY A 22 7.42 12.67 -2.30
C GLY A 22 7.73 12.22 -3.72
N CYS A 23 8.04 10.94 -3.93
CA CYS A 23 8.32 10.38 -5.24
C CYS A 23 7.13 10.52 -6.20
N GLU A 24 5.93 10.22 -5.71
CA GLU A 24 4.70 10.24 -6.51
C GLU A 24 4.31 11.64 -6.96
N LEU A 25 4.47 12.64 -6.08
CA LEU A 25 4.25 14.05 -6.41
C LEU A 25 5.36 14.60 -7.31
N ALA A 26 6.63 14.33 -6.99
CA ALA A 26 7.77 14.83 -7.75
C ALA A 26 7.76 14.31 -9.20
N ARG A 27 7.44 13.03 -9.42
CA ARG A 27 7.31 12.47 -10.78
C ARG A 27 6.13 13.04 -11.58
N ARG A 28 5.22 13.79 -10.92
CA ARG A 28 4.10 14.52 -11.54
C ARG A 28 4.42 16.01 -11.74
N GLY A 29 5.66 16.43 -11.47
CA GLY A 29 6.08 17.81 -11.63
C GLY A 29 5.61 18.74 -10.50
N VAL A 30 5.04 18.20 -9.41
CA VAL A 30 4.65 19.01 -8.24
C VAL A 30 5.90 19.41 -7.46
N SER A 31 5.99 20.69 -7.05
CA SER A 31 7.08 21.14 -6.18
C SER A 31 6.88 20.61 -4.76
N VAL A 32 7.77 19.73 -4.31
CA VAL A 32 7.68 19.07 -3.00
C VAL A 32 8.85 19.42 -2.10
N ARG A 33 8.54 19.59 -0.82
CA ARG A 33 9.52 19.68 0.27
C ARG A 33 9.27 18.57 1.28
N VAL A 34 10.26 17.70 1.50
CA VAL A 34 10.17 16.58 2.46
C VAL A 34 11.07 16.89 3.64
N ILE A 35 10.52 16.96 4.85
CA ILE A 35 11.28 17.21 6.08
C ILE A 35 11.23 16.01 7.02
N ASP A 36 12.32 15.79 7.76
CA ASP A 36 12.34 14.86 8.88
C ASP A 36 13.13 15.45 10.06
N LYS A 37 12.61 15.26 11.27
CA LYS A 37 13.26 15.75 12.49
C LYS A 37 14.51 14.95 12.86
N LEU A 38 14.63 13.71 12.40
CA LEU A 38 15.80 12.89 12.67
C LEU A 38 16.98 13.40 11.83
N PRO A 39 18.18 13.54 12.42
CA PRO A 39 19.36 14.02 11.70
C PRO A 39 19.90 12.99 10.69
N GLN A 40 19.53 11.73 10.84
CA GLN A 40 19.95 10.60 10.00
C GLN A 40 18.78 9.61 9.87
N PRO A 41 18.73 8.80 8.79
CA PRO A 41 17.73 7.75 8.67
C PRO A 41 17.84 6.74 9.81
N THR A 42 16.72 6.15 10.20
CA THR A 42 16.68 5.16 11.28
C THR A 42 17.39 3.89 10.83
N SER A 43 18.15 3.25 11.73
CA SER A 43 18.65 1.89 11.52
C SER A 43 17.65 0.83 11.99
N GLN A 44 16.55 1.23 12.62
CA GLN A 44 15.53 0.32 13.16
C GLN A 44 14.51 -0.04 12.07
N SER A 45 14.54 -1.30 11.65
CA SER A 45 13.58 -1.84 10.68
C SER A 45 12.45 -2.57 11.41
N ARG A 46 11.28 -1.93 11.58
CA ARG A 46 10.10 -2.56 12.22
C ARG A 46 9.21 -3.30 11.22
N ALA A 47 9.32 -2.97 9.93
CA ALA A 47 8.63 -3.65 8.83
C ALA A 47 9.61 -4.45 7.94
N ILE A 48 9.12 -5.50 7.29
CA ILE A 48 9.90 -6.29 6.29
C ILE A 48 9.12 -6.70 5.06
N ALA A 49 7.82 -6.97 5.21
CA ALA A 49 7.03 -7.56 4.16
C ALA A 49 6.49 -6.46 3.25
N VAL A 50 6.82 -6.54 1.97
CA VAL A 50 6.24 -5.72 0.90
C VAL A 50 5.35 -6.62 0.06
N HIS A 51 4.04 -6.36 0.10
CA HIS A 51 3.03 -7.20 -0.55
C HIS A 51 2.92 -6.92 -2.05
N THR A 52 2.30 -7.85 -2.79
CA THR A 52 2.08 -7.74 -4.25
C THR A 52 1.50 -6.37 -4.64
N ARG A 53 0.47 -5.89 -3.92
CA ARG A 53 -0.15 -4.58 -4.20
C ARG A 53 0.84 -3.41 -4.08
N SER A 54 1.74 -3.44 -3.11
CA SER A 54 2.78 -2.42 -2.93
C SER A 54 3.89 -2.55 -3.97
N LEU A 55 4.21 -3.78 -4.42
CA LEU A 55 5.15 -3.99 -5.52
C LEU A 55 4.60 -3.44 -6.85
N ASP A 56 3.31 -3.63 -7.14
CA ASP A 56 2.64 -3.01 -8.30
C ASP A 56 2.74 -1.48 -8.27
N MET A 57 2.62 -0.88 -7.07
CA MET A 57 2.81 0.55 -6.87
C MET A 57 4.27 0.97 -7.11
N PHE A 58 5.23 0.22 -6.59
CA PHE A 58 6.66 0.50 -6.78
C PHE A 58 7.12 0.33 -8.23
N ASP A 59 6.46 -0.54 -9.01
CA ASP A 59 6.68 -0.65 -10.45
C ASP A 59 6.32 0.67 -11.15
N ARG A 60 5.18 1.27 -10.80
CA ARG A 60 4.73 2.57 -11.32
C ARG A 60 5.62 3.74 -10.91
N ILE A 61 6.19 3.68 -9.70
CA ILE A 61 7.17 4.67 -9.22
C ILE A 61 8.53 4.48 -9.93
N GLY A 62 8.80 3.28 -10.43
CA GLY A 62 10.01 2.91 -11.17
C GLY A 62 11.15 2.40 -10.29
N ILE A 63 10.83 1.77 -9.16
CA ILE A 63 11.85 1.26 -8.21
C ILE A 63 11.77 -0.24 -7.94
N VAL A 64 10.79 -0.94 -8.52
CA VAL A 64 10.49 -2.33 -8.14
C VAL A 64 11.67 -3.28 -8.38
N ASP A 65 12.39 -3.14 -9.50
CA ASP A 65 13.49 -4.04 -9.84
C ASP A 65 14.64 -3.91 -8.84
N GLU A 66 15.03 -2.66 -8.51
CA GLU A 66 16.06 -2.40 -7.52
C GLU A 66 15.61 -2.91 -6.16
N LEU A 67 14.39 -2.58 -5.71
CA LEU A 67 13.88 -3.01 -4.42
C LEU A 67 13.83 -4.54 -4.30
N VAL A 68 13.32 -5.23 -5.32
CA VAL A 68 13.31 -6.69 -5.39
C VAL A 68 14.72 -7.27 -5.28
N SER A 69 15.72 -6.60 -5.84
CA SER A 69 17.12 -6.99 -5.74
C SER A 69 17.72 -6.84 -4.34
N THR A 70 17.01 -6.25 -3.36
CA THR A 70 17.45 -6.09 -1.96
C THR A 70 16.91 -7.18 -1.01
N GLY A 71 15.89 -7.93 -1.42
CA GLY A 71 15.15 -8.85 -0.54
C GLY A 71 15.17 -10.30 -0.97
N ILE A 72 14.31 -11.11 -0.33
CA ILE A 72 13.95 -12.48 -0.71
C ILE A 72 12.50 -12.52 -1.17
N LYS A 73 12.21 -13.27 -2.24
CA LYS A 73 10.86 -13.47 -2.76
C LYS A 73 10.20 -14.64 -2.02
N ALA A 74 9.40 -14.35 -1.01
CA ALA A 74 8.58 -15.38 -0.38
C ALA A 74 7.39 -15.70 -1.29
N THR A 75 7.35 -16.92 -1.85
CA THR A 75 6.33 -17.37 -2.82
C THR A 75 5.18 -18.14 -2.17
N ALA A 76 5.22 -18.32 -0.85
CA ALA A 76 4.16 -18.97 -0.10
C ALA A 76 4.08 -18.50 1.35
N MET A 77 2.92 -18.74 1.95
CA MET A 77 2.72 -18.67 3.40
C MET A 77 2.50 -20.08 3.95
N GLN A 78 3.15 -20.42 5.06
CA GLN A 78 2.97 -21.68 5.76
C GLN A 78 2.48 -21.43 7.17
N LEU A 79 1.37 -22.08 7.53
CA LEU A 79 0.76 -21.94 8.85
C LEU A 79 0.89 -23.24 9.63
N TYR A 80 1.17 -23.11 10.92
CA TYR A 80 1.48 -24.22 11.82
C TYR A 80 0.66 -24.12 13.10
N ALA A 81 0.44 -25.28 13.74
CA ALA A 81 0.02 -25.37 15.14
C ALA A 81 1.10 -26.17 15.89
N GLY A 82 1.86 -25.50 16.75
CA GLY A 82 3.13 -26.04 17.25
C GLY A 82 4.07 -26.38 16.08
N HIS A 83 4.71 -27.56 16.12
CA HIS A 83 5.59 -28.05 15.05
C HIS A 83 4.84 -28.62 13.83
N ARG A 84 3.51 -28.78 13.90
CA ARG A 84 2.73 -29.41 12.83
C ARG A 84 2.27 -28.37 11.80
N LYS A 85 2.74 -28.52 10.56
CA LYS A 85 2.23 -27.78 9.41
C LYS A 85 0.75 -28.08 9.18
N LEU A 86 -0.08 -27.04 9.21
CA LEU A 86 -1.51 -27.13 8.95
C LEU A 86 -1.77 -27.06 7.44
N PHE A 87 -1.24 -26.02 6.77
CA PHE A 87 -1.41 -25.81 5.34
C PHE A 87 -0.35 -24.85 4.78
N ARG A 88 -0.20 -24.89 3.45
CA ARG A 88 0.61 -23.97 2.65
C ARG A 88 -0.31 -23.24 1.68
N VAL A 89 -0.18 -21.92 1.61
CA VAL A 89 -0.85 -21.06 0.64
C VAL A 89 0.20 -20.58 -0.36
N PRO A 90 0.27 -21.17 -1.56
CA PRO A 90 1.12 -20.63 -2.63
C PRO A 90 0.61 -19.26 -3.07
N LEU A 91 1.51 -18.31 -3.28
CA LEU A 91 1.20 -16.96 -3.76
C LEU A 91 1.19 -16.88 -5.29
N GLY A 92 1.63 -17.91 -6.00
CA GLY A 92 1.54 -17.99 -7.48
C GLY A 92 0.12 -17.86 -8.05
N GLY A 93 -0.92 -17.98 -7.22
CA GLY A 93 -2.31 -17.75 -7.61
C GLY A 93 -2.84 -16.33 -7.30
N VAL A 94 -1.99 -15.44 -6.78
CA VAL A 94 -2.34 -14.06 -6.47
C VAL A 94 -2.53 -13.28 -7.76
N GLU A 95 -3.56 -12.44 -7.79
CA GLU A 95 -3.77 -11.53 -8.92
C GLU A 95 -2.79 -10.35 -8.85
N GLY A 96 -1.69 -10.40 -9.60
CA GLY A 96 -0.74 -9.28 -9.74
C GLY A 96 0.49 -9.68 -10.57
N ALA A 97 1.31 -8.70 -10.95
CA ALA A 97 2.55 -8.95 -11.70
C ALA A 97 3.65 -9.56 -10.82
N PHE A 98 3.54 -9.38 -9.50
CA PHE A 98 4.50 -9.83 -8.51
C PHE A 98 3.85 -10.82 -7.53
N PRO A 99 3.61 -12.10 -7.92
CA PRO A 99 2.87 -13.08 -7.11
C PRO A 99 3.72 -13.67 -5.96
N PHE A 100 4.32 -12.78 -5.16
CA PHE A 100 5.15 -13.07 -4.00
C PHE A 100 5.12 -11.86 -3.04
N THR A 101 5.34 -12.11 -1.75
CA THR A 101 5.74 -11.06 -0.81
C THR A 101 7.25 -10.91 -0.89
N LEU A 102 7.75 -9.68 -1.02
CA LEU A 102 9.16 -9.39 -0.89
C LEU A 102 9.49 -9.18 0.59
N THR A 103 10.44 -9.96 1.14
CA THR A 103 10.99 -9.73 2.47
C THR A 103 12.29 -8.93 2.33
N THR A 104 12.24 -7.65 2.67
CA THR A 104 13.39 -6.74 2.63
C THR A 104 13.35 -5.79 3.82
N ALA A 105 14.51 -5.37 4.32
CA ALA A 105 14.54 -4.45 5.44
C ALA A 105 13.86 -3.12 5.06
N GLN A 106 13.08 -2.55 5.99
CA GLN A 106 12.48 -1.23 5.80
C GLN A 106 13.52 -0.17 5.41
N THR A 107 14.73 -0.25 5.95
CA THR A 107 15.85 0.64 5.62
C THR A 107 16.25 0.59 4.15
N GLU A 108 16.17 -0.59 3.51
CA GLU A 108 16.40 -0.72 2.07
C GLU A 108 15.25 -0.11 1.27
N THR A 109 14.01 -0.27 1.74
CA THR A 109 12.85 0.38 1.11
C THR A 109 12.99 1.91 1.16
N GLU A 110 13.36 2.46 2.32
CA GLU A 110 13.62 3.89 2.51
C GLU A 110 14.81 4.37 1.65
N ARG A 111 15.92 3.62 1.62
CA ARG A 111 17.10 3.94 0.80
C ARG A 111 16.74 4.08 -0.68
N VAL A 112 16.12 3.05 -1.25
CA VAL A 112 15.74 3.03 -2.68
C VAL A 112 14.76 4.16 -3.01
N LEU A 113 13.80 4.44 -2.10
CA LEU A 113 12.87 5.56 -2.29
C LEU A 113 13.55 6.94 -2.16
N ASP A 114 14.49 7.12 -1.24
CA ASP A 114 15.26 8.37 -1.09
C ASP A 114 16.11 8.63 -2.34
N GLU A 115 16.80 7.60 -2.85
CA GLU A 115 17.54 7.68 -4.12
C GLU A 115 16.62 8.00 -5.30
N ARG A 116 15.43 7.40 -5.33
CA ARG A 116 14.42 7.73 -6.36
C ARG A 116 13.95 9.18 -6.25
N LEU A 117 13.66 9.67 -5.05
CA LEU A 117 13.26 11.05 -4.80
C LEU A 117 14.32 12.03 -5.31
N GLN A 118 15.59 11.75 -5.02
CA GLN A 118 16.75 12.51 -5.50
C GLN A 118 16.85 12.51 -7.03
N SER A 119 16.63 11.36 -7.68
CA SER A 119 16.59 11.27 -9.14
C SER A 119 15.46 12.08 -9.78
N LEU A 120 14.40 12.39 -9.01
CA LEU A 120 13.25 13.20 -9.42
C LEU A 120 13.44 14.69 -9.07
N GLY A 121 14.58 15.09 -8.52
CA GLY A 121 14.93 16.48 -8.23
C GLY A 121 14.49 16.99 -6.86
N ALA A 122 14.07 16.11 -5.94
CA ALA A 122 13.73 16.46 -4.56
C ALA A 122 14.63 15.69 -3.57
N ALA A 123 14.81 16.20 -2.36
CA ALA A 123 15.62 15.53 -1.34
C ALA A 123 14.97 15.68 0.03
N VAL A 124 15.32 14.77 0.95
CA VAL A 124 14.90 14.86 2.34
C VAL A 124 15.75 15.87 3.10
N GLU A 125 15.10 16.86 3.70
CA GLU A 125 15.71 17.78 4.65
C GLU A 125 15.66 17.19 6.06
N ARG A 126 16.80 16.64 6.49
CA ARG A 126 16.96 16.01 7.80
C ARG A 126 17.28 17.02 8.90
N GLY A 127 16.87 16.71 10.12
CA GLY A 127 17.06 17.59 11.27
C GLY A 127 16.13 18.82 11.28
N VAL A 128 14.99 18.74 10.57
CA VAL A 128 14.00 19.82 10.48
C VAL A 128 12.69 19.35 11.11
N GLU A 129 12.31 19.97 12.23
CA GLU A 129 11.13 19.62 13.01
C GLU A 129 9.98 20.60 12.75
N LEU A 130 8.78 20.09 12.45
CA LEU A 130 7.55 20.89 12.46
C LEU A 130 7.12 21.19 13.91
N VAL A 131 7.04 22.46 14.27
CA VAL A 131 6.70 22.91 15.62
C VAL A 131 5.47 23.81 15.71
N GLY A 132 4.97 24.30 14.57
CA GLY A 132 3.73 25.06 14.49
C GLY A 132 3.08 24.91 13.13
N LEU A 133 1.74 24.88 13.10
CA LEU A 133 0.94 24.76 11.90
C LEU A 133 -0.36 25.54 12.09
N THR A 134 -0.62 26.48 11.20
CA THR A 134 -1.91 27.15 11.02
C THR A 134 -2.30 27.08 9.54
N GLN A 135 -3.55 27.38 9.22
CA GLN A 135 -4.00 27.43 7.83
C GLN A 135 -5.15 28.43 7.68
N ASP A 136 -5.30 28.94 6.48
CA ASP A 136 -6.45 29.72 6.03
C ASP A 136 -7.05 29.08 4.78
N HIS A 137 -7.95 29.80 4.10
CA HIS A 137 -8.58 29.31 2.89
C HIS A 137 -7.56 29.06 1.75
N ASP A 138 -6.43 29.76 1.72
CA ASP A 138 -5.52 29.81 0.56
C ASP A 138 -4.23 29.02 0.78
N ALA A 139 -3.77 28.86 2.01
CA ALA A 139 -2.52 28.16 2.32
C ALA A 139 -2.45 27.57 3.73
N ALA A 140 -1.51 26.63 3.90
CA ALA A 140 -0.99 26.23 5.20
C ALA A 140 0.29 27.01 5.52
N HIS A 141 0.42 27.42 6.78
CA HIS A 141 1.55 28.17 7.33
C HIS A 141 2.24 27.32 8.39
N LEU A 142 3.49 26.95 8.14
CA LEU A 142 4.27 26.06 8.98
C LEU A 142 5.41 26.82 9.66
N THR A 143 5.70 26.44 10.90
CA THR A 143 6.88 26.87 11.63
C THR A 143 7.80 25.68 11.81
N LEU A 144 8.97 25.74 11.19
CA LEU A 144 9.99 24.70 11.21
C LEU A 144 11.13 25.09 12.13
N ARG A 145 11.70 24.12 12.83
CA ARG A 145 12.87 24.28 13.69
C ARG A 145 14.02 23.42 13.16
N HIS A 146 15.14 24.07 12.88
CA HIS A 146 16.37 23.41 12.43
C HIS A 146 17.22 22.93 13.61
N LEU A 147 18.16 22.02 13.37
CA LEU A 147 19.07 21.49 14.41
C LEU A 147 19.87 22.57 15.14
N ASN A 148 20.22 23.66 14.45
CA ASN A 148 20.94 24.79 15.04
C ASN A 148 20.02 25.70 15.90
N GLY A 149 18.74 25.34 16.05
CA GLY A 149 17.74 26.10 16.79
C GLY A 149 17.08 27.24 16.01
N SER A 150 17.47 27.47 14.74
CA SER A 150 16.84 28.50 13.93
C SER A 150 15.38 28.14 13.61
N ILE A 151 14.56 29.17 13.48
CA ILE A 151 13.15 29.04 13.15
C ILE A 151 12.92 29.57 11.74
N GLU A 152 12.26 28.76 10.93
CA GLU A 152 11.85 29.09 9.58
C GLU A 152 10.32 29.10 9.50
N ARG A 153 9.75 30.06 8.79
CA ARG A 153 8.32 30.07 8.46
C ARG A 153 8.15 29.74 6.98
N VAL A 154 7.25 28.83 6.69
CA VAL A 154 7.00 28.31 5.34
C VAL A 154 5.53 28.42 5.03
N ARG A 155 5.20 28.87 3.82
CA ARG A 155 3.86 28.82 3.27
C ARG A 155 3.82 27.73 2.19
N THR A 156 2.74 26.97 2.14
CA THR A 156 2.54 25.90 1.15
C THR A 156 1.06 25.71 0.86
N ALA A 157 0.71 25.18 -0.32
CA ALA A 157 -0.70 24.96 -0.66
C ALA A 157 -1.30 23.77 0.11
N TRP A 158 -0.49 22.73 0.36
CA TRP A 158 -0.93 21.50 1.02
C TRP A 158 0.14 20.90 1.93
N VAL A 159 -0.31 20.17 2.96
CA VAL A 159 0.56 19.47 3.91
C VAL A 159 0.17 18.00 4.00
N ILE A 160 1.16 17.11 3.95
CA ILE A 160 0.98 15.68 4.24
C ILE A 160 1.73 15.33 5.53
N GLY A 161 0.99 14.95 6.57
CA GLY A 161 1.54 14.36 7.79
C GLY A 161 1.78 12.87 7.60
N ALA A 162 3.05 12.49 7.45
CA ALA A 162 3.55 11.12 7.36
C ALA A 162 4.57 10.82 8.48
N ASP A 163 4.47 11.54 9.61
CA ASP A 163 5.41 11.60 10.72
C ASP A 163 5.10 10.58 11.85
N GLY A 164 4.36 9.54 11.50
CA GLY A 164 4.21 8.31 12.28
C GLY A 164 3.32 8.41 13.51
N GLY A 165 3.42 7.39 14.38
CA GLY A 165 2.52 7.22 15.53
C GLY A 165 2.52 8.37 16.54
N HIS A 166 3.57 9.20 16.57
CA HIS A 166 3.68 10.41 17.41
C HIS A 166 3.56 11.72 16.60
N SER A 167 2.81 11.67 15.49
CA SER A 167 2.62 12.77 14.56
C SER A 167 2.41 14.14 15.24
N ALA A 168 3.33 15.06 14.94
CA ALA A 168 3.22 16.47 15.25
C ALA A 168 2.11 17.12 14.41
N VAL A 169 1.97 16.74 13.13
CA VAL A 169 0.90 17.26 12.26
C VAL A 169 -0.47 16.95 12.86
N ARG A 170 -0.72 15.70 13.23
CA ARG A 170 -1.99 15.27 13.87
C ARG A 170 -2.30 16.10 15.12
N ARG A 171 -1.30 16.30 15.99
CA ARG A 171 -1.46 17.10 17.20
C ARG A 171 -1.75 18.57 16.89
N LEU A 172 -1.07 19.15 15.91
CA LEU A 172 -1.20 20.57 15.56
C LEU A 172 -2.52 20.90 14.86
N VAL A 173 -3.11 19.97 14.10
CA VAL A 173 -4.47 20.13 13.57
C VAL A 173 -5.55 19.89 14.64
N GLY A 174 -5.16 19.55 15.88
CA GLY A 174 -6.08 19.42 17.00
C GLY A 174 -6.86 18.10 17.05
N THR A 175 -6.44 17.08 16.31
CA THR A 175 -7.08 15.75 16.32
C THR A 175 -6.27 14.72 17.10
N LYS A 176 -6.88 13.59 17.43
CA LYS A 176 -6.27 12.49 18.18
C LYS A 176 -6.66 11.14 17.58
N LEU A 177 -5.89 10.12 17.91
CA LEU A 177 -6.24 8.75 17.60
C LEU A 177 -7.35 8.27 18.55
N GLU A 178 -8.37 7.64 17.98
CA GLU A 178 -9.50 7.02 18.65
C GLU A 178 -9.47 5.50 18.40
N GLY A 179 -9.71 4.70 19.43
CA GLY A 179 -9.68 3.23 19.30
C GLY A 179 -9.38 2.50 20.61
N CYS A 180 -9.00 1.22 20.48
CA CYS A 180 -8.64 0.38 21.62
C CYS A 180 -7.18 0.62 22.03
N PHE A 181 -6.99 1.07 23.28
CA PHE A 181 -5.66 1.36 23.84
C PHE A 181 -5.04 0.18 24.59
N GLU A 182 -5.75 -0.95 24.73
CA GLU A 182 -5.16 -2.20 25.20
C GLU A 182 -4.30 -2.79 24.09
N GLY A 183 -2.98 -2.66 24.25
CA GLY A 183 -2.03 -2.99 23.20
C GLY A 183 -1.57 -4.45 23.20
N GLU A 184 -1.39 -5.01 22.00
CA GLU A 184 -0.70 -6.27 21.80
C GLU A 184 0.81 -6.04 21.88
N ARG A 185 1.53 -6.97 22.50
CA ARG A 185 2.97 -6.80 22.76
C ARG A 185 3.76 -7.81 21.97
N PHE A 186 4.89 -7.38 21.42
CA PHE A 186 5.71 -8.20 20.55
C PHE A 186 7.17 -8.13 20.96
N VAL A 187 7.85 -9.26 20.84
CA VAL A 187 9.32 -9.35 20.76
C VAL A 187 9.68 -9.57 19.31
N LEU A 188 10.55 -8.73 18.78
CA LEU A 188 11.06 -8.83 17.42
C LEU A 188 12.57 -9.05 17.49
N GLY A 189 13.08 -10.00 16.69
CA GLY A 189 14.51 -10.22 16.54
C GLY A 189 14.93 -10.56 15.12
N ASP A 190 16.04 -9.96 14.68
CA ASP A 190 16.79 -10.36 13.48
C ASP A 190 18.00 -11.17 13.92
N VAL A 191 18.00 -12.44 13.54
CA VAL A 191 18.93 -13.43 14.12
C VAL A 191 19.41 -14.41 13.06
N ASP A 192 20.61 -14.94 13.29
CA ASP A 192 21.07 -16.17 12.64
C ASP A 192 20.54 -17.36 13.45
N ALA A 193 20.05 -18.39 12.77
CA ALA A 193 19.49 -19.58 13.41
C ALA A 193 19.72 -20.86 12.62
N GLU A 194 19.98 -21.96 13.33
CA GLU A 194 19.89 -23.31 12.78
C GLU A 194 18.41 -23.73 12.72
N HIS A 195 17.91 -24.06 11.54
CA HIS A 195 16.51 -24.44 11.33
C HIS A 195 16.33 -25.36 10.12
N ARG A 196 15.10 -25.88 9.95
CA ARG A 196 14.64 -26.63 8.76
C ARG A 196 13.47 -25.97 8.03
N LEU A 197 13.23 -24.69 8.31
CA LEU A 197 12.22 -23.89 7.62
C LEU A 197 12.56 -23.69 6.14
N ASP A 198 11.50 -23.46 5.36
CA ASP A 198 11.56 -23.24 3.92
C ASP A 198 11.80 -21.75 3.65
N LEU A 199 12.96 -21.41 3.10
CA LEU A 199 13.36 -20.01 2.90
C LEU A 199 12.55 -19.30 1.79
N ASP A 200 11.77 -20.03 1.00
CA ASP A 200 10.86 -19.45 0.00
C ASP A 200 9.46 -19.14 0.59
N SER A 201 9.29 -19.30 1.91
CA SER A 201 8.00 -19.13 2.59
C SER A 201 8.08 -18.19 3.79
N MET A 202 6.99 -17.47 4.04
CA MET A 202 6.70 -16.88 5.35
C MET A 202 6.07 -17.94 6.25
N HIS A 203 6.41 -17.95 7.54
CA HIS A 203 5.90 -18.93 8.49
C HIS A 203 5.12 -18.26 9.62
N THR A 204 3.94 -18.79 9.93
CA THR A 204 3.14 -18.37 11.09
C THR A 204 2.84 -19.56 11.98
N PHE A 205 3.33 -19.52 13.21
CA PHE A 205 3.14 -20.56 14.21
C PHE A 205 2.08 -20.12 15.22
N PHE A 206 0.92 -20.78 15.21
CA PHE A 206 -0.13 -20.51 16.17
C PHE A 206 0.16 -21.19 17.52
N SER A 207 0.02 -20.41 18.60
CA SER A 207 0.15 -20.86 19.98
C SER A 207 -0.89 -20.16 20.86
N ALA A 208 -1.26 -20.81 21.97
CA ALA A 208 -2.15 -20.23 23.00
C ALA A 208 -1.58 -18.94 23.63
N ASP A 209 -0.26 -18.81 23.62
CA ASP A 209 0.46 -17.63 24.13
C ASP A 209 0.61 -16.51 23.06
N GLY A 210 0.00 -16.68 21.88
CA GLY A 210 0.09 -15.77 20.74
C GLY A 210 0.91 -16.33 19.58
N PRO A 211 0.63 -15.94 18.32
CA PRO A 211 1.39 -16.33 17.15
C PRO A 211 2.86 -15.90 17.21
N VAL A 212 3.69 -16.67 16.51
CA VAL A 212 5.05 -16.27 16.11
C VAL A 212 5.11 -16.25 14.60
N VAL A 213 5.48 -15.10 14.02
CA VAL A 213 5.74 -14.94 12.60
C VAL A 213 7.24 -15.02 12.37
N VAL A 214 7.64 -15.76 11.35
CA VAL A 214 9.04 -15.94 10.94
C VAL A 214 9.17 -15.60 9.46
N LEU A 215 10.05 -14.66 9.14
CA LEU A 215 10.30 -14.22 7.77
C LEU A 215 11.77 -14.44 7.40
N PRO A 216 12.06 -15.03 6.23
CA PRO A 216 13.43 -15.15 5.74
C PRO A 216 13.99 -13.79 5.34
N MET A 217 15.28 -13.58 5.60
CA MET A 217 16.04 -12.40 5.22
C MET A 217 17.32 -12.80 4.49
N ARG A 218 17.96 -11.83 3.83
CA ARG A 218 19.25 -12.02 3.18
C ARG A 218 20.33 -12.48 4.16
N ASP A 219 21.38 -13.07 3.58
CA ASP A 219 22.55 -13.55 4.30
C ASP A 219 22.25 -14.69 5.29
N GLY A 220 21.13 -15.39 5.09
CA GLY A 220 20.69 -16.49 5.97
C GLY A 220 20.08 -16.04 7.30
N ARG A 221 19.81 -14.73 7.46
CA ARG A 221 19.12 -14.19 8.63
C ARG A 221 17.64 -14.54 8.62
N MET A 222 17.04 -14.59 9.81
CA MET A 222 15.61 -14.78 10.01
C MET A 222 15.07 -13.67 10.91
N ARG A 223 13.93 -13.08 10.53
CA ARG A 223 13.16 -12.19 11.41
C ARG A 223 12.12 -12.99 12.16
N PHE A 224 12.14 -12.89 13.47
CA PHE A 224 11.10 -13.38 14.36
C PHE A 224 10.26 -12.22 14.87
N LEU A 225 8.94 -12.40 14.87
CA LEU A 225 7.98 -11.51 15.52
C LEU A 225 7.05 -12.37 16.38
N ALA A 226 7.27 -12.37 17.69
CA ALA A 226 6.54 -13.18 18.64
C ALA A 226 5.61 -12.32 19.49
N GLN A 227 4.30 -12.61 19.48
CA GLN A 227 3.37 -11.96 20.40
C GLN A 227 3.60 -12.47 21.83
N VAL A 228 3.60 -11.58 22.82
CA VAL A 228 3.81 -11.92 24.23
C VAL A 228 2.61 -11.46 25.04
N ARG A 229 2.08 -12.34 25.91
CA ARG A 229 1.04 -11.99 26.88
C ARG A 229 1.69 -11.40 28.12
N ALA A 230 1.63 -10.09 28.26
CA ALA A 230 2.07 -9.37 29.46
C ALA A 230 1.10 -8.20 29.72
N ALA A 231 0.92 -7.80 30.98
CA ALA A 231 0.10 -6.64 31.33
C ALA A 231 0.70 -5.34 30.76
N THR A 232 -0.13 -4.39 30.35
CA THR A 232 0.32 -3.07 29.89
C THR A 232 1.26 -2.41 30.90
N GLY A 233 2.32 -1.76 30.41
CA GLY A 233 3.40 -1.19 31.22
C GLY A 233 4.49 -2.17 31.70
N THR A 234 4.29 -3.48 31.67
CA THR A 234 5.33 -4.43 32.11
C THR A 234 6.52 -4.44 31.13
N PRO A 235 7.78 -4.25 31.58
CA PRO A 235 8.95 -4.41 30.72
C PRO A 235 9.01 -5.82 30.12
N ILE A 236 9.36 -5.92 28.83
CA ILE A 236 9.60 -7.20 28.16
C ILE A 236 11.07 -7.22 27.74
N ASP A 237 11.82 -8.14 28.33
CA ASP A 237 13.21 -8.38 27.93
C ASP A 237 13.26 -8.92 26.49
N ALA A 238 13.94 -8.18 25.63
CA ALA A 238 14.23 -8.56 24.25
C ALA A 238 15.68 -9.03 24.15
N THR A 239 16.01 -10.16 24.81
CA THR A 239 17.32 -10.81 24.72
C THR A 239 17.25 -12.05 23.83
N GLN A 240 18.41 -12.54 23.38
CA GLN A 240 18.49 -13.77 22.59
C GLN A 240 17.94 -14.96 23.38
N GLU A 241 18.23 -15.02 24.68
CA GLU A 241 17.78 -16.08 25.59
C GLU A 241 16.26 -16.03 25.76
N ALA A 242 15.68 -14.83 25.91
CA ALA A 242 14.23 -14.66 26.01
C ALA A 242 13.53 -15.09 24.72
N LEU A 243 14.08 -14.71 23.55
CA LEU A 243 13.55 -15.15 22.27
C LEU A 243 13.69 -16.67 22.09
N GLN A 244 14.86 -17.25 22.38
CA GLN A 244 15.07 -18.70 22.33
C GLN A 244 14.05 -19.46 23.19
N ALA A 245 13.80 -19.00 24.43
CA ALA A 245 12.81 -19.61 25.32
C ALA A 245 11.37 -19.57 24.74
N ILE A 246 11.01 -18.48 24.05
CA ILE A 246 9.73 -18.39 23.33
C ILE A 246 9.67 -19.43 22.20
N LEU A 247 10.73 -19.54 21.40
CA LEU A 247 10.79 -20.47 20.27
C LEU A 247 10.76 -21.93 20.72
N ASP A 248 11.51 -22.29 21.77
CA ASP A 248 11.54 -23.65 22.34
C ASP A 248 10.16 -24.08 22.83
N ARG A 249 9.45 -23.18 23.52
CA ARG A 249 8.11 -23.47 24.05
C ARG A 249 7.04 -23.58 22.97
N ARG A 250 7.11 -22.76 21.92
CA ARG A 250 5.99 -22.59 20.96
C ARG A 250 6.20 -23.30 19.62
N ILE A 251 7.44 -23.55 19.24
CA ILE A 251 7.80 -24.07 17.92
C ILE A 251 8.67 -25.32 18.04
N GLY A 252 9.82 -25.21 18.71
CA GLY A 252 10.87 -26.22 18.77
C GLY A 252 11.66 -26.37 17.46
N GLY A 253 12.85 -26.96 17.53
CA GLY A 253 13.67 -27.25 16.34
C GLY A 253 14.28 -26.04 15.64
N ILE A 254 14.38 -24.90 16.34
CA ILE A 254 15.08 -23.69 15.92
C ILE A 254 16.08 -23.33 17.02
N ARG A 255 17.35 -23.18 16.67
CA ARG A 255 18.40 -22.75 17.58
C ARG A 255 19.00 -21.43 17.12
N LEU A 256 18.85 -20.40 17.92
CA LEU A 256 19.46 -19.09 17.68
C LEU A 256 20.98 -19.19 17.89
N THR A 257 21.75 -18.70 16.94
CA THR A 257 23.22 -18.70 17.01
C THR A 257 23.76 -17.30 17.25
N ARG A 258 23.12 -16.27 16.68
CA ARG A 258 23.55 -14.87 16.84
C ARG A 258 22.37 -13.91 16.68
N SER A 259 22.33 -12.87 17.50
CA SER A 259 21.37 -11.77 17.37
C SER A 259 22.04 -10.53 16.79
N HIS A 260 21.44 -9.95 15.75
CA HIS A 260 21.88 -8.70 15.14
C HIS A 260 21.08 -7.51 15.67
N TRP A 261 19.79 -7.72 15.90
CA TRP A 261 18.89 -6.71 16.44
C TRP A 261 17.74 -7.37 17.20
N LEU A 262 17.39 -6.82 18.36
CA LEU A 262 16.28 -7.29 19.19
C LEU A 262 15.55 -6.09 19.79
N THR A 263 14.21 -6.15 19.82
CA THR A 263 13.40 -5.11 20.43
C THR A 263 12.07 -5.67 20.93
N SER A 264 11.45 -4.97 21.88
CA SER A 264 10.07 -5.23 22.28
C SER A 264 9.25 -3.96 22.16
N PHE A 265 7.99 -4.10 21.75
CA PHE A 265 7.09 -2.96 21.58
C PHE A 265 5.64 -3.36 21.80
N GLU A 266 4.83 -2.35 22.13
CA GLU A 266 3.39 -2.46 22.29
C GLU A 266 2.70 -1.77 21.13
N VAL A 267 1.70 -2.42 20.55
CA VAL A 267 0.95 -1.92 19.40
C VAL A 267 -0.50 -1.77 19.78
N ARG A 268 -1.05 -0.60 19.46
CA ARG A 268 -2.43 -0.22 19.75
C ARG A 268 -3.20 -0.09 18.45
N HIS A 269 -4.50 -0.34 18.51
CA HIS A 269 -5.39 -0.15 17.38
C HIS A 269 -6.10 1.17 17.55
N ALA A 270 -5.72 2.15 16.73
CA ALA A 270 -6.35 3.46 16.79
C ALA A 270 -6.25 4.17 15.46
N ARG A 271 -7.21 5.02 15.17
CA ARG A 271 -7.24 5.84 13.96
C ARG A 271 -7.80 7.22 14.24
N VAL A 272 -7.54 8.15 13.35
CA VAL A 272 -8.19 9.46 13.37
C VAL A 272 -9.62 9.38 12.80
N PRO A 273 -10.52 10.30 13.19
CA PRO A 273 -11.91 10.31 12.69
C PRO A 273 -12.05 10.80 11.25
N ALA A 274 -11.05 11.53 10.74
CA ALA A 274 -11.01 12.06 9.39
C ALA A 274 -9.58 11.97 8.84
N TYR A 275 -9.37 11.97 7.53
CA TYR A 275 -8.03 11.93 6.94
C TYR A 275 -7.59 13.30 6.36
N ARG A 276 -8.51 14.27 6.34
CA ARG A 276 -8.32 15.63 5.82
C ARG A 276 -8.83 16.69 6.82
N TRP A 277 -8.06 17.75 7.00
CA TRP A 277 -8.42 18.97 7.73
C TRP A 277 -8.04 20.18 6.89
N GLY A 278 -8.96 20.62 6.03
CA GLY A 278 -8.71 21.69 5.07
C GLY A 278 -7.56 21.32 4.13
N ARG A 279 -6.43 22.00 4.29
CA ARG A 279 -5.21 21.83 3.49
C ARG A 279 -4.23 20.79 4.03
N VAL A 280 -4.59 20.11 5.11
CA VAL A 280 -3.71 19.16 5.81
C VAL A 280 -4.28 17.75 5.75
N PHE A 281 -3.46 16.80 5.32
CA PHE A 281 -3.80 15.38 5.23
C PHE A 281 -2.92 14.56 6.17
N LEU A 282 -3.42 13.43 6.67
CA LEU A 282 -2.65 12.47 7.46
C LEU A 282 -2.62 11.12 6.72
N ALA A 283 -1.46 10.48 6.67
CA ALA A 283 -1.26 9.18 6.01
C ALA A 283 -0.46 8.19 6.87
N GLY A 284 -0.72 6.88 6.73
CA GLY A 284 -0.06 5.83 7.49
C GLY A 284 -0.23 6.00 9.01
N ASP A 285 0.82 5.70 9.78
CA ASP A 285 0.81 5.75 11.25
C ASP A 285 0.43 7.13 11.85
N ALA A 286 0.52 8.21 11.06
CA ALA A 286 0.01 9.51 11.48
C ALA A 286 -1.53 9.52 11.57
N ALA A 287 -2.20 8.76 10.70
CA ALA A 287 -3.65 8.60 10.64
C ALA A 287 -4.16 7.33 11.34
N HIS A 288 -3.48 6.18 11.22
CA HIS A 288 -3.95 4.92 11.79
C HIS A 288 -2.80 4.00 12.19
N ILE A 289 -2.94 3.36 13.35
CA ILE A 289 -2.00 2.38 13.89
C ILE A 289 -2.75 1.04 14.02
N HIS A 290 -2.12 -0.03 13.54
CA HIS A 290 -2.67 -1.38 13.60
C HIS A 290 -1.60 -2.41 13.96
N SER A 291 -2.05 -3.57 14.47
CA SER A 291 -1.18 -4.66 14.87
C SER A 291 -0.32 -5.18 13.70
N PRO A 292 0.97 -5.48 13.94
CA PRO A 292 1.88 -6.00 12.95
C PRO A 292 1.59 -7.47 12.61
N ALA A 293 0.70 -8.14 13.35
CA ALA A 293 0.37 -9.55 13.14
C ALA A 293 -0.15 -9.84 11.72
N GLY A 294 -0.77 -8.85 11.07
CA GLY A 294 -1.20 -8.94 9.66
C GLY A 294 -0.11 -8.58 8.63
N GLY A 295 1.01 -7.98 9.01
CA GLY A 295 2.05 -7.50 8.07
C GLY A 295 1.65 -6.27 7.23
N GLN A 296 0.47 -5.70 7.46
CA GLN A 296 -0.15 -4.70 6.58
C GLN A 296 0.27 -3.24 6.89
N GLY A 297 0.84 -2.99 8.08
CA GLY A 297 1.33 -1.68 8.59
C GLY A 297 1.82 -0.71 7.52
N MET A 298 3.06 -0.97 7.10
CA MET A 298 3.79 -0.18 6.11
C MET A 298 3.10 -0.19 4.74
N ASN A 299 2.57 -1.33 4.29
CA ASN A 299 1.92 -1.47 2.99
C ASN A 299 0.68 -0.58 2.86
N THR A 300 -0.19 -0.59 3.88
CA THR A 300 -1.39 0.24 3.92
C THR A 300 -1.01 1.72 3.92
N GLY A 301 -0.06 2.13 4.76
CA GLY A 301 0.40 3.52 4.80
C GLY A 301 1.01 4.02 3.49
N MET A 302 1.83 3.21 2.82
CA MET A 302 2.40 3.56 1.52
C MET A 302 1.31 3.70 0.44
N GLN A 303 0.31 2.82 0.46
CA GLN A 303 -0.84 2.94 -0.44
C GLN A 303 -1.71 4.17 -0.16
N ASP A 304 -1.79 4.65 1.09
CA ASP A 304 -2.46 5.92 1.38
C ASP A 304 -1.75 7.08 0.69
N ALA A 305 -0.42 7.14 0.83
CA ALA A 305 0.40 8.17 0.21
C ALA A 305 0.26 8.14 -1.32
N PHE A 306 0.32 6.96 -1.93
CA PHE A 306 0.15 6.80 -3.37
C PHE A 306 -1.25 7.20 -3.87
N ASN A 307 -2.29 6.85 -3.11
CA ASN A 307 -3.67 7.25 -3.42
C ASN A 307 -3.88 8.76 -3.28
N LEU A 308 -3.28 9.41 -2.28
CA LEU A 308 -3.41 10.84 -2.04
C LEU A 308 -2.61 11.69 -3.04
N ALA A 309 -1.39 11.27 -3.36
CA ALA A 309 -0.44 12.10 -4.10
C ALA A 309 -0.92 12.45 -5.52
N TRP A 310 -1.53 11.53 -6.26
CA TRP A 310 -2.06 11.87 -7.59
C TRP A 310 -3.25 12.84 -7.51
N LYS A 311 -4.05 12.77 -6.44
CA LYS A 311 -5.21 13.65 -6.22
C LYS A 311 -4.74 15.08 -5.93
N LEU A 312 -3.72 15.22 -5.09
CA LEU A 312 -3.09 16.52 -4.84
C LEU A 312 -2.44 17.09 -6.09
N ALA A 313 -1.75 16.26 -6.88
CA ALA A 313 -1.19 16.71 -8.16
C ALA A 313 -2.28 17.23 -9.11
N ALA A 314 -3.42 16.54 -9.21
CA ALA A 314 -4.56 16.99 -10.01
C ALA A 314 -5.19 18.28 -9.46
N ALA A 315 -5.29 18.43 -8.12
CA ALA A 315 -5.77 19.67 -7.50
C ALA A 315 -4.83 20.86 -7.73
N ILE A 316 -3.53 20.62 -7.95
CA ILE A 316 -2.53 21.67 -8.21
C ILE A 316 -2.49 22.04 -9.70
N HIS A 317 -2.54 21.05 -10.60
CA HIS A 317 -2.30 21.27 -12.03
C HIS A 317 -3.57 21.33 -12.89
N ASP A 318 -4.66 20.66 -12.48
CA ASP A 318 -5.77 20.30 -13.36
C ASP A 318 -7.14 20.84 -12.86
N ASP A 319 -7.13 21.81 -11.94
CA ASP A 319 -8.33 22.44 -11.35
C ASP A 319 -9.31 21.41 -10.74
N ALA A 320 -8.76 20.35 -10.13
CA ALA A 320 -9.57 19.33 -9.50
C ALA A 320 -10.19 19.81 -8.18
N GLY A 321 -11.43 19.39 -7.93
CA GLY A 321 -12.29 19.88 -6.85
C GLY A 321 -12.21 19.08 -5.56
N ASP A 322 -13.06 19.47 -4.60
CA ASP A 322 -13.08 18.87 -3.26
C ASP A 322 -13.58 17.43 -3.27
N THR A 323 -14.41 17.02 -4.24
CA THR A 323 -14.86 15.62 -4.36
C THR A 323 -13.69 14.68 -4.60
N LEU A 324 -12.71 15.11 -5.39
CA LEU A 324 -11.48 14.34 -5.62
C LEU A 324 -10.68 14.21 -4.32
N LEU A 325 -10.45 15.31 -3.62
CA LEU A 325 -9.65 15.29 -2.39
C LEU A 325 -10.34 14.52 -1.26
N ASP A 326 -11.65 14.66 -1.10
CA ASP A 326 -12.45 13.98 -0.08
C ASP A 326 -12.58 12.47 -0.38
N SER A 327 -12.44 12.07 -1.64
CA SER A 327 -12.36 10.65 -2.00
C SER A 327 -11.21 9.93 -1.31
N TYR A 328 -10.13 10.63 -0.91
CA TYR A 328 -9.03 10.02 -0.14
C TYR A 328 -9.55 9.37 1.14
N GLN A 329 -10.35 10.10 1.92
CA GLN A 329 -10.96 9.57 3.12
C GLN A 329 -11.97 8.47 2.79
N ALA A 330 -12.88 8.72 1.83
CA ALA A 330 -13.92 7.77 1.45
C ALA A 330 -13.33 6.42 1.00
N GLU A 331 -12.13 6.43 0.41
CA GLU A 331 -11.42 5.26 -0.06
C GLU A 331 -10.57 4.60 1.01
N ARG A 332 -9.75 5.36 1.76
CA ARG A 332 -8.68 4.80 2.60
C ARG A 332 -9.09 4.55 4.04
N LEU A 333 -10.02 5.35 4.58
CA LEU A 333 -10.51 5.17 5.95
C LEU A 333 -11.20 3.79 6.15
N PRO A 334 -12.06 3.30 5.23
CA PRO A 334 -12.64 1.95 5.35
C PRO A 334 -11.63 0.82 5.20
N VAL A 335 -10.52 1.04 4.50
CA VAL A 335 -9.43 0.04 4.36
C VAL A 335 -8.75 -0.17 5.70
N ALA A 336 -8.43 0.91 6.41
CA ALA A 336 -7.86 0.81 7.75
C ALA A 336 -8.79 0.01 8.69
N ASP A 337 -10.11 0.22 8.62
CA ASP A 337 -11.09 -0.56 9.40
C ASP A 337 -11.09 -2.05 9.01
N ALA A 338 -11.02 -2.35 7.71
CA ALA A 338 -10.97 -3.72 7.22
C ALA A 338 -9.68 -4.45 7.65
N VAL A 339 -8.54 -3.76 7.61
CA VAL A 339 -7.23 -4.26 8.07
C VAL A 339 -7.25 -4.56 9.57
N ILE A 340 -7.81 -3.66 10.37
CA ILE A 340 -7.98 -3.87 11.83
C ILE A 340 -8.86 -5.09 12.07
N ALA A 341 -10.04 -5.16 11.42
CA ALA A 341 -10.97 -6.27 11.59
C ALA A 341 -10.39 -7.62 11.13
N PHE A 342 -9.60 -7.62 10.04
CA PHE A 342 -8.89 -8.80 9.55
C PHE A 342 -7.84 -9.28 10.55
N THR A 343 -7.00 -8.38 11.02
CA THR A 343 -5.92 -8.69 11.97
C THR A 343 -6.48 -9.23 13.28
N ASP A 344 -7.54 -8.58 13.81
CA ASP A 344 -8.28 -9.04 14.97
C ASP A 344 -8.82 -10.47 14.81
N ARG A 345 -9.41 -10.79 13.65
CA ARG A 345 -9.92 -12.14 13.35
C ARG A 345 -8.78 -13.14 13.27
N LEU A 346 -7.65 -12.77 12.67
CA LEU A 346 -6.47 -13.63 12.53
C LEU A 346 -5.83 -13.91 13.90
N THR A 347 -5.67 -12.91 14.75
CA THR A 347 -5.15 -13.07 16.11
C THR A 347 -6.10 -13.92 16.96
N ARG A 348 -7.42 -13.62 16.96
CA ARG A 348 -8.42 -14.44 17.67
C ARG A 348 -8.42 -15.89 17.19
N ALA A 349 -8.37 -16.09 15.86
CA ALA A 349 -8.28 -17.43 15.30
C ALA A 349 -6.99 -18.12 15.74
N GLY A 350 -5.84 -17.44 15.72
CA GLY A 350 -4.54 -17.98 16.06
C GLY A 350 -4.36 -18.35 17.53
N THR A 351 -4.97 -17.60 18.43
CA THR A 351 -4.88 -17.77 19.89
C THR A 351 -5.85 -18.79 20.48
N MET A 352 -6.75 -19.37 19.67
CA MET A 352 -7.65 -20.44 20.12
C MET A 352 -6.89 -21.65 20.67
N SER A 353 -7.38 -22.19 21.79
CA SER A 353 -6.86 -23.41 22.43
C SER A 353 -7.97 -24.46 22.59
N GLY A 354 -7.60 -25.68 23.00
CA GLY A 354 -8.57 -26.75 23.31
C GLY A 354 -9.40 -27.25 22.12
N LEU A 355 -10.67 -27.59 22.34
CA LEU A 355 -11.58 -28.10 21.31
C LEU A 355 -11.82 -27.12 20.14
N PRO A 356 -12.01 -25.80 20.38
CA PRO A 356 -12.11 -24.81 19.30
C PRO A 356 -10.93 -24.82 18.31
N SER A 357 -9.69 -24.98 18.80
CA SER A 357 -8.51 -25.01 17.91
C SER A 357 -8.49 -26.26 17.03
N ARG A 358 -9.00 -27.41 17.53
CA ARG A 358 -9.11 -28.65 16.74
C ARG A 358 -10.14 -28.51 15.63
N ILE A 359 -11.29 -27.88 15.92
CA ILE A 359 -12.34 -27.59 14.92
C ILE A 359 -11.80 -26.62 13.87
N ARG A 360 -11.20 -25.49 14.28
CA ARG A 360 -10.53 -24.53 13.39
C ARG A 360 -9.54 -25.24 12.47
N ASN A 361 -8.66 -26.07 13.02
CA ASN A 361 -7.64 -26.78 12.24
C ASN A 361 -8.27 -27.74 11.22
N ALA A 362 -9.36 -28.43 11.58
CA ALA A 362 -10.08 -29.31 10.66
C ALA A 362 -10.75 -28.52 9.52
N VAL A 363 -11.48 -27.45 9.85
CA VAL A 363 -12.15 -26.56 8.87
C VAL A 363 -11.12 -25.95 7.93
N VAL A 364 -10.07 -25.35 8.47
CA VAL A 364 -9.00 -24.72 7.67
C VAL A 364 -8.32 -25.76 6.77
N ARG A 365 -8.14 -27.00 7.23
CA ARG A 365 -7.59 -28.07 6.39
C ARG A 365 -8.52 -28.41 5.23
N VAL A 366 -9.82 -28.53 5.45
CA VAL A 366 -10.78 -28.84 4.37
C VAL A 366 -10.86 -27.68 3.38
N VAL A 367 -11.11 -26.47 3.89
CA VAL A 367 -11.31 -25.27 3.08
C VAL A 367 -10.03 -24.89 2.33
N SER A 368 -8.86 -25.13 2.89
CA SER A 368 -7.59 -24.92 2.18
C SER A 368 -7.37 -25.92 1.06
N HIS A 369 -8.16 -26.97 0.82
CA HIS A 369 -8.04 -27.76 -0.42
C HIS A 369 -8.83 -27.16 -1.58
N VAL A 370 -9.67 -26.15 -1.34
CA VAL A 370 -10.45 -25.48 -2.38
C VAL A 370 -9.58 -24.41 -3.06
N PRO A 371 -9.31 -24.50 -4.38
CA PRO A 371 -8.45 -23.53 -5.06
C PRO A 371 -8.97 -22.09 -5.02
N ALA A 372 -10.30 -21.91 -5.05
CA ALA A 372 -10.92 -20.60 -4.92
C ALA A 372 -10.63 -19.97 -3.56
N THR A 373 -10.70 -20.75 -2.47
CA THR A 373 -10.43 -20.22 -1.13
C THR A 373 -8.94 -19.95 -0.92
N ARG A 374 -8.03 -20.79 -1.43
CA ARG A 374 -6.59 -20.49 -1.41
C ARG A 374 -6.28 -19.15 -2.07
N ARG A 375 -6.84 -18.92 -3.27
CA ARG A 375 -6.69 -17.65 -3.99
C ARG A 375 -7.25 -16.47 -3.22
N ALA A 376 -8.45 -16.61 -2.64
CA ALA A 376 -9.04 -15.54 -1.83
C ALA A 376 -8.17 -15.20 -0.60
N MET A 377 -7.62 -16.19 0.09
CA MET A 377 -6.71 -15.98 1.21
C MET A 377 -5.41 -15.30 0.76
N ALA A 378 -4.81 -15.75 -0.34
CA ALA A 378 -3.61 -15.16 -0.89
C ALA A 378 -3.84 -13.70 -1.33
N ASN A 379 -4.93 -13.42 -2.07
CA ASN A 379 -5.28 -12.07 -2.50
C ASN A 379 -5.57 -11.12 -1.32
N THR A 380 -6.13 -11.64 -0.23
CA THR A 380 -6.35 -10.83 0.98
C THR A 380 -5.04 -10.51 1.68
N ALA A 381 -4.15 -11.49 1.82
CA ALA A 381 -2.84 -11.29 2.45
C ALA A 381 -1.92 -10.38 1.63
N GLU A 382 -2.04 -10.41 0.30
CA GLU A 382 -1.26 -9.59 -0.62
C GLU A 382 -1.94 -8.26 -1.02
N GLU A 383 -3.08 -7.95 -0.39
CA GLU A 383 -3.87 -6.71 -0.59
C GLU A 383 -4.33 -6.46 -2.04
N THR A 384 -4.47 -7.53 -2.83
CA THR A 384 -4.88 -7.45 -4.23
C THR A 384 -6.40 -7.44 -4.42
N ASN A 385 -7.17 -7.76 -3.37
CA ASN A 385 -8.63 -7.74 -3.37
C ASN A 385 -9.26 -6.39 -2.95
N LEU A 386 -8.45 -5.36 -2.73
CA LEU A 386 -8.95 -4.02 -2.40
C LEU A 386 -9.77 -3.44 -3.57
N ALA A 387 -10.93 -2.86 -3.26
CA ALA A 387 -11.80 -2.20 -4.22
C ALA A 387 -12.54 -1.01 -3.59
N TYR A 388 -12.61 0.10 -4.33
CA TYR A 388 -13.22 1.38 -3.95
C TYR A 388 -14.61 1.58 -4.56
N ARG A 389 -15.44 0.53 -4.58
CA ARG A 389 -16.77 0.57 -5.24
C ARG A 389 -17.76 1.57 -4.64
N HIS A 390 -17.49 2.06 -3.44
CA HIS A 390 -18.29 3.08 -2.75
C HIS A 390 -17.66 4.48 -2.80
N SER A 391 -16.54 4.63 -3.52
CA SER A 391 -15.91 5.94 -3.72
C SER A 391 -16.81 6.84 -4.56
N PRO A 392 -16.83 8.16 -4.31
CA PRO A 392 -17.44 9.11 -5.24
C PRO A 392 -16.79 9.06 -6.64
N LEU A 393 -15.56 8.54 -6.76
CA LEU A 393 -14.85 8.37 -8.02
C LEU A 393 -15.20 7.07 -8.76
N ALA A 394 -16.09 6.23 -8.20
CA ALA A 394 -16.59 5.04 -8.88
C ALA A 394 -17.87 5.39 -9.64
N VAL A 395 -17.73 5.91 -10.85
CA VAL A 395 -18.81 6.52 -11.64
C VAL A 395 -19.41 5.55 -12.66
N GLY A 396 -20.73 5.67 -12.86
CA GLY A 396 -21.49 4.92 -13.85
C GLY A 396 -22.00 3.56 -13.37
N ARG A 397 -22.77 2.89 -14.24
CA ARG A 397 -23.30 1.54 -13.97
C ARG A 397 -22.53 0.52 -14.77
N ARG A 398 -21.99 -0.49 -14.08
CA ARG A 398 -21.31 -1.62 -14.70
C ARG A 398 -22.23 -2.29 -15.76
N PRO A 399 -21.78 -2.43 -17.03
CA PRO A 399 -22.49 -3.20 -18.03
C PRO A 399 -22.69 -4.65 -17.57
N ARG A 400 -23.84 -5.26 -17.88
CA ARG A 400 -24.17 -6.64 -17.42
C ARG A 400 -23.14 -7.70 -17.82
N HIS A 401 -22.47 -7.51 -18.96
CA HIS A 401 -21.48 -8.44 -19.50
C HIS A 401 -20.06 -8.20 -18.97
N ALA A 402 -19.76 -7.00 -18.47
CA ALA A 402 -18.46 -6.66 -17.90
C ALA A 402 -18.15 -7.53 -16.69
N LYS A 403 -16.88 -7.88 -16.48
CA LYS A 403 -16.37 -8.62 -15.30
C LYS A 403 -15.76 -7.71 -14.25
N VAL A 404 -15.42 -6.49 -14.62
CA VAL A 404 -14.89 -5.43 -13.74
C VAL A 404 -15.96 -4.39 -13.43
N ALA A 405 -15.82 -3.69 -12.31
CA ALA A 405 -16.65 -2.56 -11.93
C ALA A 405 -15.79 -1.32 -11.64
N ALA A 406 -16.40 -0.13 -11.70
CA ALA A 406 -15.78 1.07 -11.17
C ALA A 406 -15.45 0.86 -9.69
N GLY A 407 -14.27 1.32 -9.27
CA GLY A 407 -13.65 1.07 -7.98
C GLY A 407 -12.81 -0.22 -7.90
N ASP A 408 -12.90 -1.16 -8.84
CA ASP A 408 -11.98 -2.31 -8.85
C ASP A 408 -10.57 -1.85 -9.25
N HIS A 409 -9.52 -2.55 -8.81
CA HIS A 409 -8.20 -2.38 -9.43
C HIS A 409 -8.18 -3.01 -10.83
N ILE A 410 -7.35 -2.48 -11.74
CA ILE A 410 -7.15 -3.10 -13.04
C ILE A 410 -6.73 -4.58 -12.88
N PRO A 411 -7.45 -5.52 -13.54
CA PRO A 411 -7.08 -6.92 -13.46
C PRO A 411 -5.78 -7.21 -14.25
N PRO A 412 -4.88 -8.08 -13.73
CA PRO A 412 -3.74 -8.53 -14.52
C PRO A 412 -4.19 -9.32 -15.75
N VAL A 413 -3.51 -9.10 -16.86
CA VAL A 413 -3.71 -9.78 -18.13
C VAL A 413 -2.70 -10.94 -18.23
N PRO A 414 -3.13 -12.18 -18.52
CA PRO A 414 -2.23 -13.35 -18.53
C PRO A 414 -1.11 -13.30 -19.58
N ASP A 415 -1.31 -12.53 -20.66
CA ASP A 415 -0.30 -12.34 -21.70
C ASP A 415 0.72 -11.28 -21.28
N ALA A 416 1.99 -11.68 -21.18
CA ALA A 416 3.05 -10.81 -20.66
C ALA A 416 3.36 -9.62 -21.58
N ALA A 417 3.24 -9.78 -22.91
CA ALA A 417 3.50 -8.70 -23.85
C ALA A 417 2.40 -7.65 -23.78
N VAL A 418 1.14 -8.09 -23.76
CA VAL A 418 -0.03 -7.22 -23.61
C VAL A 418 -0.05 -6.55 -22.23
N GLN A 419 0.28 -7.29 -21.17
CA GLN A 419 0.39 -6.72 -19.82
C GLN A 419 1.48 -5.62 -19.77
N LYS A 420 2.63 -5.84 -20.42
CA LYS A 420 3.69 -4.84 -20.49
C LYS A 420 3.24 -3.57 -21.22
N GLN A 421 2.49 -3.70 -22.30
CA GLN A 421 1.91 -2.56 -23.02
C GLN A 421 0.92 -1.78 -22.12
N LEU A 422 0.02 -2.48 -21.44
CA LEU A 422 -0.91 -1.85 -20.50
C LEU A 422 -0.18 -1.12 -19.37
N SER A 423 0.85 -1.74 -18.77
CA SER A 423 1.66 -1.10 -17.73
C SER A 423 2.40 0.13 -18.24
N ALA A 424 2.96 0.09 -19.46
CA ALA A 424 3.72 1.20 -20.04
C ALA A 424 2.86 2.46 -20.28
N ILE A 425 1.58 2.30 -20.58
CA ILE A 425 0.66 3.42 -20.83
C ILE A 425 0.16 4.05 -19.51
N GLN A 426 0.25 3.31 -18.40
CA GLN A 426 -0.20 3.75 -17.09
C GLN A 426 0.89 4.48 -16.31
N ALA A 427 1.30 5.63 -16.84
CA ALA A 427 2.33 6.46 -16.21
C ALA A 427 1.75 7.35 -15.09
N THR A 428 1.25 8.52 -15.47
CA THR A 428 0.86 9.60 -14.55
C THR A 428 -0.56 10.12 -14.79
N ALA A 429 -1.09 9.92 -16.00
CA ALA A 429 -2.39 10.40 -16.43
C ALA A 429 -3.50 9.36 -16.24
N HIS A 430 -4.74 9.82 -16.34
CA HIS A 430 -5.87 8.93 -16.55
C HIS A 430 -5.77 8.26 -17.92
N VAL A 431 -6.20 7.00 -18.01
CA VAL A 431 -6.25 6.25 -19.27
C VAL A 431 -7.69 5.89 -19.57
N VAL A 432 -8.19 6.25 -20.76
CA VAL A 432 -9.47 5.79 -21.27
C VAL A 432 -9.21 4.63 -22.23
N LEU A 433 -9.44 3.42 -21.74
CA LEU A 433 -9.27 2.18 -22.50
C LEU A 433 -10.58 1.85 -23.22
N THR A 434 -10.57 1.89 -24.54
CA THR A 434 -11.72 1.55 -25.39
C THR A 434 -11.49 0.20 -26.05
N VAL A 435 -12.28 -0.80 -25.68
CA VAL A 435 -12.27 -2.12 -26.31
C VAL A 435 -13.26 -2.12 -27.46
N ALA A 436 -12.78 -2.37 -28.68
CA ALA A 436 -13.62 -2.46 -29.87
C ALA A 436 -14.39 -3.80 -29.91
N ALA A 437 -15.58 -3.79 -30.53
CA ALA A 437 -16.40 -4.98 -30.73
C ALA A 437 -16.29 -5.58 -32.14
N GLY A 438 -15.55 -4.92 -33.05
CA GLY A 438 -15.44 -5.26 -34.47
C GLY A 438 -14.26 -4.54 -35.14
N GLU A 439 -14.18 -4.59 -36.48
CA GLU A 439 -13.05 -4.04 -37.25
C GLU A 439 -13.01 -2.50 -37.28
N GLU A 440 -14.16 -1.85 -37.15
CA GLU A 440 -14.25 -0.39 -37.14
C GLU A 440 -14.05 0.17 -35.73
N ALA A 441 -13.09 1.08 -35.58
CA ALA A 441 -12.78 1.71 -34.31
C ALA A 441 -13.86 2.73 -33.92
N PRO A 442 -14.45 2.64 -32.72
CA PRO A 442 -15.34 3.68 -32.22
C PRO A 442 -14.57 4.98 -32.04
N ALA A 443 -15.24 6.14 -32.15
CA ALA A 443 -14.62 7.42 -31.86
C ALA A 443 -14.08 7.47 -30.42
N PRO A 444 -12.98 8.21 -30.14
CA PRO A 444 -12.49 8.41 -28.78
C PRO A 444 -13.54 9.04 -27.87
N ALA A 445 -13.44 8.81 -26.56
CA ALA A 445 -14.34 9.44 -25.62
C ALA A 445 -14.01 10.94 -25.47
N ALA A 446 -15.03 11.79 -25.41
CA ALA A 446 -14.83 13.19 -25.05
C ALA A 446 -14.36 13.29 -23.59
N ALA A 447 -13.17 13.86 -23.38
CA ALA A 447 -12.60 14.11 -22.06
C ALA A 447 -11.51 15.19 -22.17
N ASP A 448 -11.27 15.94 -21.10
CA ASP A 448 -10.56 17.23 -21.13
C ASP A 448 -9.57 17.43 -19.97
N LEU A 449 -9.07 16.34 -19.37
CA LEU A 449 -8.11 16.34 -18.26
C LEU A 449 -6.75 15.71 -18.65
N GLY A 450 -6.33 15.88 -19.90
CA GLY A 450 -5.05 15.36 -20.39
C GLY A 450 -4.93 13.83 -20.35
N GLN A 451 -6.08 13.13 -20.35
CA GLN A 451 -6.14 11.67 -20.35
C GLN A 451 -5.58 11.07 -21.65
N VAL A 452 -5.02 9.87 -21.52
CA VAL A 452 -4.53 9.08 -22.65
C VAL A 452 -5.66 8.20 -23.18
N GLN A 453 -6.01 8.37 -24.45
CA GLN A 453 -7.01 7.58 -25.16
C GLN A 453 -6.34 6.35 -25.79
N VAL A 454 -6.76 5.16 -25.37
CA VAL A 454 -6.20 3.89 -25.84
C VAL A 454 -7.28 3.08 -26.53
N LEU A 455 -7.01 2.67 -27.76
CA LEU A 455 -7.83 1.69 -28.47
C LEU A 455 -7.27 0.28 -28.26
N VAL A 456 -8.15 -0.68 -27.98
CA VAL A 456 -7.84 -2.10 -27.93
C VAL A 456 -8.57 -2.79 -29.09
N SER A 457 -7.82 -3.44 -29.97
CA SER A 457 -8.34 -4.07 -31.19
C SER A 457 -7.65 -5.40 -31.49
N ASP A 458 -8.36 -6.32 -32.15
CA ASP A 458 -7.85 -7.62 -32.61
C ASP A 458 -6.98 -7.50 -33.90
N GLY A 459 -6.93 -6.33 -34.56
CA GLY A 459 -6.19 -6.13 -35.82
C GLY A 459 -5.66 -4.70 -36.03
N ASP A 460 -5.17 -4.41 -37.24
CA ASP A 460 -4.64 -3.08 -37.65
C ASP A 460 -5.78 -2.06 -37.77
N ALA A 461 -6.31 -1.62 -36.64
CA ALA A 461 -7.29 -0.54 -36.58
C ALA A 461 -6.61 0.83 -36.78
N SER A 462 -7.28 1.71 -37.51
CA SER A 462 -6.88 3.12 -37.67
C SER A 462 -6.79 3.82 -36.30
N VAL A 463 -5.69 4.57 -36.09
CA VAL A 463 -5.40 5.33 -34.85
C VAL A 463 -6.19 6.65 -34.80
N GLY A 464 -7.18 6.87 -35.67
CA GLY A 464 -7.90 8.15 -35.78
C GLY A 464 -8.44 8.66 -34.44
N GLY A 465 -7.75 9.65 -33.85
CA GLY A 465 -8.13 10.30 -32.58
C GLY A 465 -7.68 9.60 -31.30
N TYR A 466 -7.00 8.45 -31.37
CA TYR A 466 -6.41 7.79 -30.19
C TYR A 466 -4.92 8.11 -30.06
N ASP A 467 -4.41 8.14 -28.83
CA ASP A 467 -2.97 8.36 -28.59
C ASP A 467 -2.16 7.09 -28.88
N THR A 468 -2.75 5.92 -28.64
CA THR A 468 -2.09 4.63 -28.87
C THR A 468 -3.09 3.50 -29.07
N VAL A 469 -2.62 2.41 -29.71
CA VAL A 469 -3.39 1.20 -29.98
C VAL A 469 -2.67 0.00 -29.36
N ILE A 470 -3.40 -0.81 -28.61
CA ILE A 470 -2.95 -2.10 -28.09
C ILE A 470 -3.59 -3.19 -28.95
N ALA A 471 -2.75 -3.97 -29.62
CA ALA A 471 -3.18 -5.21 -30.25
C ALA A 471 -3.54 -6.22 -29.14
N ASP A 472 -4.77 -6.73 -29.16
CA ASP A 472 -5.25 -7.72 -28.20
C ASP A 472 -5.49 -9.06 -28.88
N PRO A 473 -4.48 -9.71 -29.48
CA PRO A 473 -4.68 -10.88 -30.32
C PRO A 473 -5.49 -11.96 -29.61
N GLY A 474 -6.64 -12.26 -30.20
CA GLY A 474 -7.57 -13.23 -29.67
C GLY A 474 -8.35 -12.73 -28.47
N GLY A 475 -8.45 -11.42 -28.18
CA GLY A 475 -9.32 -10.83 -27.17
C GLY A 475 -8.97 -11.16 -25.71
N VAL A 476 -7.69 -11.13 -25.31
CA VAL A 476 -7.24 -11.41 -23.94
C VAL A 476 -7.69 -10.33 -22.96
N ILE A 477 -7.49 -9.05 -23.27
CA ILE A 477 -8.01 -7.89 -22.52
C ILE A 477 -9.53 -7.96 -22.52
N ALA A 478 -10.15 -8.09 -23.70
CA ALA A 478 -11.60 -8.12 -23.82
C ALA A 478 -12.22 -9.22 -22.95
N ARG A 479 -11.60 -10.42 -22.90
CA ARG A 479 -12.00 -11.52 -22.00
C ARG A 479 -11.83 -11.21 -20.52
N ARG A 480 -10.71 -10.58 -20.16
CA ARG A 480 -10.32 -10.33 -18.77
C ARG A 480 -11.21 -9.28 -18.13
N PHE A 481 -11.52 -8.23 -18.88
CA PHE A 481 -12.44 -7.16 -18.47
C PHE A 481 -13.90 -7.52 -18.68
N GLY A 482 -14.19 -8.53 -19.50
CA GLY A 482 -15.55 -8.93 -19.86
C GLY A 482 -16.21 -7.99 -20.88
N LEU A 483 -15.43 -7.37 -21.75
CA LEU A 483 -15.87 -6.38 -22.74
C LEU A 483 -15.76 -6.90 -24.18
N ARG A 484 -16.04 -8.20 -24.39
CA ARG A 484 -15.99 -8.82 -25.73
C ARG A 484 -16.94 -8.19 -26.75
N ASN A 485 -18.02 -7.58 -26.27
CA ASN A 485 -18.99 -6.87 -27.12
C ASN A 485 -18.70 -5.36 -27.16
N GLY A 486 -17.47 -4.98 -26.82
CA GLY A 486 -17.01 -3.61 -26.70
C GLY A 486 -17.35 -2.94 -25.38
N GLY A 487 -16.59 -1.89 -25.05
CA GLY A 487 -16.85 -1.03 -23.90
C GLY A 487 -15.70 -0.06 -23.63
N ARG A 488 -15.91 0.83 -22.67
CA ARG A 488 -14.91 1.80 -22.21
C ARG A 488 -14.63 1.65 -20.72
N VAL A 489 -13.37 1.88 -20.37
CA VAL A 489 -12.90 1.84 -18.98
C VAL A 489 -12.04 3.06 -18.73
N VAL A 490 -12.29 3.79 -17.65
CA VAL A 490 -11.34 4.80 -17.17
C VAL A 490 -10.47 4.16 -16.11
N ILE A 491 -9.16 4.20 -16.31
CA ILE A 491 -8.14 3.76 -15.35
C ILE A 491 -7.52 5.02 -14.75
N ARG A 492 -7.57 5.12 -13.43
CA ARG A 492 -6.97 6.19 -12.64
C ARG A 492 -5.45 6.09 -12.63
N PRO A 493 -4.74 7.18 -12.30
CA PRO A 493 -3.29 7.17 -12.14
C PRO A 493 -2.77 6.17 -11.11
N ASP A 494 -3.60 5.79 -10.13
CA ASP A 494 -3.28 4.78 -9.10
C ASP A 494 -3.67 3.33 -9.48
N GLY A 495 -4.11 3.10 -10.72
CA GLY A 495 -4.43 1.76 -11.25
C GLY A 495 -5.85 1.26 -10.94
N TYR A 496 -6.66 2.04 -10.23
CA TYR A 496 -8.07 1.72 -9.98
C TYR A 496 -8.97 2.19 -11.13
N LEU A 497 -10.10 1.52 -11.33
CA LEU A 497 -11.06 1.88 -12.36
C LEU A 497 -11.95 3.01 -11.85
N GLY A 498 -11.97 4.14 -12.55
CA GLY A 498 -12.88 5.25 -12.27
C GLY A 498 -14.28 5.06 -12.86
N ALA A 499 -14.35 4.44 -14.04
CA ALA A 499 -15.61 4.17 -14.73
C ALA A 499 -15.52 2.91 -15.58
N VAL A 500 -16.65 2.23 -15.76
CA VAL A 500 -16.80 1.10 -16.69
C VAL A 500 -18.14 1.27 -17.38
N THR A 501 -18.14 1.35 -18.71
CA THR A 501 -19.37 1.55 -19.48
C THR A 501 -19.35 0.85 -20.85
N SER A 502 -20.51 0.73 -21.50
CA SER A 502 -20.65 0.21 -22.86
C SER A 502 -20.32 1.30 -23.90
N LEU A 503 -20.10 0.91 -25.16
CA LEU A 503 -19.70 1.86 -26.22
C LEU A 503 -20.79 2.90 -26.56
N ASP A 504 -22.06 2.54 -26.36
CA ASP A 504 -23.23 3.38 -26.62
C ASP A 504 -23.46 4.46 -25.56
N ASP A 505 -22.84 4.32 -24.38
CA ASP A 505 -22.88 5.34 -23.33
C ASP A 505 -21.79 6.39 -23.56
N THR A 506 -22.23 7.56 -24.01
CA THR A 506 -21.38 8.71 -24.29
C THR A 506 -21.22 9.65 -23.09
N THR A 507 -21.91 9.39 -21.97
CA THR A 507 -22.00 10.31 -20.83
C THR A 507 -21.10 9.91 -19.67
N THR A 508 -21.04 8.63 -19.31
CA THR A 508 -20.34 8.16 -18.09
C THR A 508 -18.87 8.59 -18.01
N ILE A 509 -18.17 8.63 -19.16
CA ILE A 509 -16.76 9.06 -19.18
C ILE A 509 -16.64 10.56 -18.88
N ALA A 510 -17.49 11.39 -19.49
CA ALA A 510 -17.52 12.83 -19.24
C ALA A 510 -17.98 13.14 -17.80
N ASP A 511 -18.95 12.40 -17.28
CA ASP A 511 -19.42 12.52 -15.90
C ASP A 511 -18.31 12.20 -14.90
N TYR A 512 -17.48 11.19 -15.19
CA TYR A 512 -16.31 10.88 -14.37
C TYR A 512 -15.34 12.07 -14.28
N PHE A 513 -14.94 12.65 -15.42
CA PHE A 513 -14.01 13.79 -15.42
C PHE A 513 -14.64 15.06 -14.83
N THR A 514 -15.96 15.24 -14.98
CA THR A 514 -16.71 16.32 -14.31
C THR A 514 -16.68 16.14 -12.78
N THR A 515 -16.84 14.90 -12.30
CA THR A 515 -16.78 14.55 -10.86
C THR A 515 -15.41 14.84 -10.25
N LEU A 516 -14.33 14.81 -11.03
CA LEU A 516 -13.00 15.19 -10.54
C LEU A 516 -12.87 16.70 -10.28
N ARG A 517 -13.66 17.54 -10.96
CA ARG A 517 -13.60 19.01 -10.84
C ARG A 517 -14.62 19.60 -9.86
N SER A 518 -15.65 18.84 -9.49
CA SER A 518 -16.60 19.19 -8.42
C SER A 518 -15.94 19.07 -7.05
#